data_AF-A0A211ZIV4-F1
#
_entry.id   AF-A0A211ZIV4-F1
#
_cell.length_a   1.000
_cell.length_b   1.000
_cell.length_c   1.000
_cell.angle_alpha   90.00
_cell.angle_beta   90.00
_cell.angle_gamma   90.00
#
_symmetry.space_group_name_H-M   'P 1'
#
loop_
_entity.id
_entity.type
_entity.pdbx_description
1 polymer ?
#
loop_
_entity_poly.entity_id
_entity_poly.type
_entity_poly.pdbx_seq_one_letter_code
_entity_poly.pdbx_strand_id
1 'polypeptide(L)'
;MLAELVEIQMSIARATQQEALQAPQPGVDYCWRIATVARSVRLTLLIKDKLSQQVVERRKAAAKREAAQEDFHDLRVKLAMLAAASEVSKDNEEIARRVAEMRERLERPEVVELIEASRAPVAVAALCRRWGFPVRVERWLEMADEAMEQLGFLPDEDDEDDPPAPRSATGRKPPAPDTG
;
A
#
# COMPACT_ATOMS: atom_id res chain seq x y z
N MET A 1 -1.69 -22.05 -11.83
CA MET A 1 -0.92 -21.54 -13.00
C MET A 1 0.60 -21.72 -12.89
N LEU A 2 1.37 -20.97 -12.07
CA LEU A 2 2.85 -21.12 -12.05
C LEU A 2 3.34 -22.47 -11.49
N ALA A 3 2.62 -23.06 -10.52
CA ALA A 3 2.95 -24.38 -9.99
C ALA A 3 2.73 -25.49 -11.06
N GLU A 4 1.59 -25.45 -11.75
CA GLU A 4 1.28 -26.35 -12.87
C GLU A 4 2.30 -26.21 -14.00
N LEU A 5 2.77 -24.99 -14.28
CA LEU A 5 3.82 -24.75 -15.27
C LEU A 5 5.15 -25.42 -14.89
N VAL A 6 5.54 -25.38 -13.61
CA VAL A 6 6.72 -26.11 -13.12
C VAL A 6 6.53 -27.62 -13.28
N GLU A 7 5.35 -28.15 -12.99
CA GLU A 7 5.05 -29.58 -13.16
C GLU A 7 5.18 -30.01 -14.63
N ILE A 8 4.63 -29.22 -15.56
CA ILE A 8 4.76 -29.45 -17.01
C ILE A 8 6.23 -29.43 -17.43
N GLN A 9 7.00 -28.43 -17.00
CA GLN A 9 8.42 -28.32 -17.34
C GLN A 9 9.24 -29.49 -16.76
N MET A 10 8.98 -29.90 -15.53
CA MET A 10 9.62 -31.06 -14.91
C MET A 10 9.26 -32.37 -15.62
N SER A 11 8.02 -32.51 -16.11
CA SER A 11 7.59 -33.63 -16.95
C SER A 11 8.39 -33.67 -18.27
N ILE A 12 8.56 -32.52 -18.93
CA ILE A 12 9.37 -32.39 -20.15
C ILE A 12 10.83 -32.76 -19.90
N ALA A 13 11.42 -32.32 -18.78
CA ALA A 13 12.77 -32.69 -18.39
C ALA A 13 12.92 -34.20 -18.22
N ARG A 14 11.98 -34.86 -17.53
CA ARG A 14 11.99 -36.32 -17.34
C ARG A 14 11.85 -37.07 -18.67
N ALA A 15 10.94 -36.63 -19.53
CA ALA A 15 10.77 -37.21 -20.86
C ALA A 15 12.05 -37.07 -21.71
N THR A 16 12.68 -35.89 -21.67
CA THR A 16 13.93 -35.61 -22.39
C THR A 16 15.08 -36.47 -21.86
N GLN A 17 15.17 -36.68 -20.54
CA GLN A 17 16.15 -37.57 -19.92
C GLN A 17 15.91 -39.03 -20.32
N GLN A 18 14.66 -39.48 -20.33
CA GLN A 18 14.32 -40.84 -20.72
C GLN A 18 14.67 -41.10 -22.20
N GLU A 19 14.37 -40.14 -23.08
CA GLU A 19 14.72 -40.19 -24.49
C GLU A 19 16.25 -40.32 -24.68
N ALA A 20 17.03 -39.49 -23.97
CA ALA A 20 18.49 -39.52 -24.02
C ALA A 20 19.10 -40.87 -23.60
N LEU A 21 18.48 -41.56 -22.64
CA LEU A 21 18.98 -42.83 -22.09
C LEU A 21 18.52 -44.06 -22.87
N GLN A 22 17.32 -44.03 -23.43
CA GLN A 22 16.68 -45.22 -24.02
C GLN A 22 16.72 -45.24 -25.56
N ALA A 23 16.63 -44.08 -26.21
CA ALA A 23 16.56 -43.99 -27.67
C ALA A 23 17.10 -42.63 -28.16
N PRO A 24 18.41 -42.36 -28.02
CA PRO A 24 18.99 -41.08 -28.40
C PRO A 24 18.89 -40.87 -29.92
N GLN A 25 18.33 -39.74 -30.31
CA GLN A 25 18.23 -39.32 -31.71
C GLN A 25 19.55 -38.69 -32.18
N PRO A 26 20.05 -39.03 -33.38
CA PRO A 26 21.26 -38.44 -33.92
C PRO A 26 21.10 -36.93 -34.15
N GLY A 27 22.10 -36.15 -33.74
CA GLY A 27 22.11 -34.68 -33.91
C GLY A 27 21.39 -33.90 -32.81
N VAL A 28 20.83 -34.55 -31.79
CA VAL A 28 20.16 -33.89 -30.66
C VAL A 28 21.14 -33.66 -29.50
N ASP A 29 21.27 -32.40 -29.06
CA ASP A 29 21.98 -32.06 -27.83
C ASP A 29 21.04 -32.12 -26.61
N TYR A 30 20.98 -33.30 -26.00
CA TYR A 30 20.16 -33.55 -24.81
C TYR A 30 20.63 -32.74 -23.59
N CYS A 31 21.94 -32.47 -23.47
CA CYS A 31 22.47 -31.64 -22.40
C CYS A 31 21.93 -30.21 -22.49
N TRP A 32 21.93 -29.64 -23.68
CA TRP A 32 21.38 -28.31 -23.93
C TRP A 32 19.86 -28.25 -23.70
N ARG A 33 19.10 -29.26 -24.14
CA ARG A 33 17.65 -29.34 -23.91
C ARG A 33 17.31 -29.41 -22.42
N ILE A 34 17.99 -30.29 -21.67
CA ILE A 34 17.82 -30.41 -20.22
C ILE A 34 18.22 -29.11 -19.52
N ALA A 35 19.35 -28.49 -19.89
CA ALA A 35 19.79 -27.21 -19.33
C ALA A 35 18.77 -26.08 -19.59
N THR A 36 18.13 -26.08 -20.75
CA THR A 36 17.10 -25.09 -21.09
C THR A 36 15.85 -25.26 -20.24
N VAL A 37 15.38 -26.49 -20.05
CA VAL A 37 14.26 -26.79 -19.15
C VAL A 37 14.61 -26.46 -17.69
N ALA A 38 15.82 -26.78 -17.24
CA ALA A 38 16.26 -26.43 -15.88
C ALA A 38 16.28 -24.91 -15.64
N ARG A 39 16.71 -24.13 -16.64
CA ARG A 39 16.69 -22.66 -16.57
C ARG A 39 15.26 -22.11 -16.51
N SER A 40 14.34 -22.64 -17.32
CA SER A 40 12.94 -22.20 -17.30
C SER A 40 12.23 -22.55 -15.98
N VAL A 41 12.50 -23.73 -15.42
CA VAL A 41 12.01 -24.11 -14.07
C VAL A 41 12.55 -23.14 -13.02
N ARG A 42 13.85 -22.86 -13.02
CA ARG A 42 14.47 -21.91 -12.08
C ARG A 42 13.82 -20.53 -12.17
N LEU A 43 13.64 -20.00 -13.38
CA LEU A 43 12.99 -18.71 -13.58
C LEU A 43 11.55 -18.71 -13.05
N THR A 44 10.79 -19.77 -13.35
CA THR A 44 9.39 -19.90 -12.90
C THR A 44 9.30 -19.92 -11.38
N LEU A 45 10.22 -20.62 -10.70
CA LEU A 45 10.30 -20.65 -9.24
C LEU A 45 10.65 -19.27 -8.66
N LEU A 46 11.61 -18.55 -9.25
CA LEU A 46 11.96 -17.18 -8.82
C LEU A 46 10.79 -16.21 -8.97
N ILE A 47 10.04 -16.30 -10.07
CA ILE A 47 8.84 -15.47 -10.27
C ILE A 47 7.78 -15.81 -9.22
N LYS A 48 7.55 -17.11 -8.98
CA LYS A 48 6.60 -17.56 -7.95
C LYS A 48 6.97 -17.00 -6.57
N ASP A 49 8.25 -17.09 -6.20
CA ASP A 49 8.75 -16.57 -4.92
C ASP A 49 8.55 -15.04 -4.83
N LYS A 50 8.96 -14.29 -5.85
CA LYS A 50 8.80 -12.83 -5.91
C LYS A 50 7.33 -12.41 -5.77
N LEU A 51 6.42 -13.06 -6.49
CA LEU A 51 4.99 -12.77 -6.38
C LEU A 51 4.42 -13.12 -5.00
N SER A 52 4.93 -14.20 -4.39
CA SER A 52 4.50 -14.61 -3.05
C SER A 52 4.94 -13.59 -2.00
N GLN A 53 6.18 -13.10 -2.10
CA GLN A 53 6.69 -12.00 -1.27
C GLN A 53 5.89 -10.71 -1.48
N GLN A 54 5.61 -10.34 -2.73
CA GLN A 54 4.81 -9.14 -3.03
C GLN A 54 3.41 -9.20 -2.39
N VAL A 55 2.75 -10.37 -2.40
CA VAL A 55 1.46 -10.54 -1.71
C VAL A 55 1.60 -10.36 -0.20
N VAL A 56 2.68 -10.87 0.40
CA VAL A 56 2.95 -10.70 1.83
C VAL A 56 3.19 -9.23 2.17
N GLU A 57 4.02 -8.53 1.39
CA GLU A 57 4.31 -7.11 1.61
C GLU A 57 3.06 -6.24 1.42
N ARG A 58 2.25 -6.48 0.39
CA ARG A 58 0.96 -5.80 0.22
C ARG A 58 0.03 -5.99 1.41
N ARG A 59 -0.02 -7.21 1.97
CA ARG A 59 -0.82 -7.47 3.18
C ARG A 59 -0.28 -6.72 4.40
N LYS A 60 1.04 -6.66 4.56
CA LYS A 60 1.66 -5.88 5.64
C LYS A 60 1.40 -4.38 5.47
N ALA A 61 1.52 -3.85 4.26
CA ALA A 61 1.23 -2.44 3.96
C ALA A 61 -0.25 -2.12 4.26
N ALA A 62 -1.18 -2.96 3.80
CA ALA A 62 -2.60 -2.81 4.11
C ALA A 62 -2.88 -2.84 5.62
N ALA A 63 -2.29 -3.79 6.35
CA ALA A 63 -2.44 -3.87 7.80
C ALA A 63 -1.86 -2.65 8.53
N LYS A 64 -0.71 -2.12 8.08
CA LYS A 64 -0.13 -0.89 8.62
C LYS A 64 -1.04 0.31 8.37
N ARG A 65 -1.62 0.41 7.17
CA ARG A 65 -2.56 1.49 6.81
C ARG A 65 -3.83 1.42 7.65
N GLU A 66 -4.39 0.22 7.83
CA GLU A 66 -5.55 -0.01 8.71
C GLU A 66 -5.25 0.39 10.15
N ALA A 67 -4.10 -0.03 10.69
CA ALA A 67 -3.67 0.38 12.03
C ALA A 67 -3.52 1.90 12.17
N ALA A 68 -2.90 2.57 11.18
CA ALA A 68 -2.79 4.03 11.17
C ALA A 68 -4.17 4.72 11.10
N GLN A 69 -5.11 4.17 10.33
CA GLN A 69 -6.49 4.69 10.28
C GLN A 69 -7.21 4.55 11.63
N GLU A 70 -6.92 3.50 12.40
CA GLU A 70 -7.44 3.33 13.76
C GLU A 70 -6.78 4.31 14.74
N ASP A 71 -5.45 4.47 14.68
CA ASP A 71 -4.70 5.42 15.51
C ASP A 71 -5.17 6.87 15.29
N PHE A 72 -5.54 7.22 14.05
CA PHE A 72 -6.03 8.54 13.66
C PHE A 72 -7.54 8.59 13.43
N HIS A 73 -8.32 7.70 14.06
CA HIS A 73 -9.76 7.58 13.85
C HIS A 73 -10.53 8.90 14.03
N ASP A 74 -10.27 9.64 15.11
CA ASP A 74 -10.91 10.94 15.35
C ASP A 74 -10.61 11.95 14.24
N LEU A 75 -9.33 12.05 13.85
CA LEU A 75 -8.88 12.93 12.77
C LEU A 75 -9.54 12.54 11.44
N ARG A 76 -9.60 11.24 11.13
CA ARG A 76 -10.24 10.70 9.92
C ARG A 76 -11.71 11.11 9.82
N VAL A 77 -12.47 10.98 10.92
CA VAL A 77 -13.89 11.40 10.94
C VAL A 77 -14.02 12.91 10.79
N LYS A 78 -13.16 13.70 11.46
CA LYS A 78 -13.17 15.16 11.33
C LYS A 78 -12.86 15.60 9.90
N LEU A 79 -11.83 15.03 9.26
CA LEU A 79 -11.47 15.31 7.87
C LEU A 79 -12.59 14.93 6.90
N ALA A 80 -13.26 13.80 7.12
CA ALA A 80 -14.41 13.39 6.31
C ALA A 80 -15.56 14.41 6.39
N MET A 81 -15.85 14.92 7.60
CA MET A 81 -16.87 15.96 7.78
C MET A 81 -16.48 17.30 7.16
N LEU A 82 -15.19 17.67 7.23
CA LEU A 82 -14.67 18.84 6.53
C LEU A 82 -14.78 18.69 5.01
N ALA A 83 -14.50 17.51 4.47
CA ALA A 83 -14.64 17.24 3.03
C ALA A 83 -16.10 17.36 2.57
N ALA A 84 -17.05 16.84 3.38
CA ALA A 84 -18.47 17.00 3.12
C ALA A 84 -18.91 18.49 3.14
N ALA A 85 -18.39 19.28 4.08
CA ALA A 85 -18.67 20.72 4.15
C ALA A 85 -18.09 21.50 2.96
N SER A 86 -16.89 21.14 2.52
CA SER A 86 -16.24 21.75 1.36
C SER A 86 -17.00 21.47 0.07
N GLU A 87 -17.44 20.22 -0.17
CA GLU A 87 -18.13 19.86 -1.42
C GLU A 87 -19.49 20.55 -1.58
N VAL A 88 -20.23 20.78 -0.49
CA VAL A 88 -21.54 21.46 -0.56
C VAL A 88 -21.45 22.99 -0.62
N SER A 89 -20.23 23.53 -0.58
CA SER A 89 -19.97 24.97 -0.61
C SER A 89 -19.75 25.47 -2.03
N LYS A 90 -20.22 26.69 -2.30
CA LYS A 90 -20.20 27.27 -3.65
C LYS A 90 -18.89 27.99 -3.97
N ASP A 91 -18.27 28.56 -2.95
CA ASP A 91 -17.05 29.36 -3.05
C ASP A 91 -16.14 29.18 -1.83
N ASN A 92 -14.89 29.65 -1.97
CA ASN A 92 -13.85 29.50 -0.95
C ASN A 92 -14.16 30.23 0.38
N GLU A 93 -14.93 31.32 0.34
CA GLU A 93 -15.32 32.05 1.56
C GLU A 93 -16.39 31.28 2.33
N GLU A 94 -17.35 30.67 1.63
CA GLU A 94 -18.32 29.76 2.20
C GLU A 94 -17.67 28.50 2.76
N ILE A 95 -16.66 27.95 2.08
CA ILE A 95 -15.83 26.85 2.59
C ILE A 95 -15.19 27.27 3.92
N ALA A 96 -14.47 28.40 3.95
CA ALA A 96 -13.78 28.85 5.17
C ALA A 96 -14.73 29.04 6.34
N ARG A 97 -15.90 29.65 6.10
CA ARG A 97 -16.94 29.85 7.11
C ARG A 97 -17.52 28.54 7.64
N ARG A 98 -17.88 27.61 6.75
CA ARG A 98 -18.43 26.31 7.13
C ARG A 98 -17.39 25.43 7.83
N VAL A 99 -16.14 25.49 7.41
CA VAL A 99 -15.03 24.76 8.05
C VAL A 99 -14.80 25.26 9.48
N ALA A 100 -14.82 26.58 9.71
CA ALA A 100 -14.74 27.15 11.04
C ALA A 100 -15.91 26.70 11.94
N GLU A 101 -17.15 26.84 11.46
CA GLU A 101 -18.35 26.40 12.18
C GLU A 101 -18.34 24.88 12.46
N MET A 102 -17.86 24.09 11.49
CA MET A 102 -17.74 22.64 11.61
C MET A 102 -16.73 22.25 12.70
N ARG A 103 -15.58 22.91 12.76
CA ARG A 103 -14.55 22.66 13.77
C ARG A 103 -15.11 22.84 15.18
N GLU A 104 -15.81 23.95 15.43
CA GLU A 104 -16.44 24.21 16.72
C GLU A 104 -17.52 23.18 17.08
N ARG A 105 -18.28 22.70 16.09
CA ARG A 105 -19.30 21.66 16.30
C ARG A 105 -18.71 20.29 16.60
N LEU A 106 -17.59 19.94 15.97
CA LEU A 106 -16.89 18.68 16.17
C LEU A 106 -16.21 18.57 17.53
N GLU A 107 -15.89 19.71 18.16
CA GLU A 107 -15.30 19.76 19.51
C GLU A 107 -16.33 19.61 20.64
N ARG A 108 -17.63 19.60 20.30
CA ARG A 108 -18.69 19.41 21.30
C ARG A 108 -18.59 18.00 21.91
N PRO A 109 -18.75 17.87 23.24
CA PRO A 109 -18.53 16.60 23.94
C PRO A 109 -19.44 15.49 23.40
N GLU A 110 -20.70 15.78 23.08
CA GLU A 110 -21.62 14.78 22.54
C GLU A 110 -21.24 14.29 21.13
N VAL A 111 -20.41 15.05 20.41
CA VAL A 111 -19.89 14.68 19.09
C VAL A 111 -18.60 13.89 19.26
N VAL A 112 -17.71 14.31 20.16
CA VAL A 112 -16.49 13.57 20.49
C VAL A 112 -16.84 12.16 21.00
N GLU A 113 -17.77 12.05 21.94
CA GLU A 113 -18.23 10.75 22.46
C GLU A 113 -18.84 9.87 21.35
N LEU A 114 -19.58 10.46 20.42
CA LEU A 114 -20.12 9.74 19.27
C LEU A 114 -19.01 9.19 18.36
N ILE A 115 -17.99 10.00 18.10
CA ILE A 115 -16.84 9.63 17.27
C ILE A 115 -16.07 8.50 17.96
N GLU A 116 -15.72 8.64 19.24
CA GLU A 116 -14.97 7.62 19.99
C GLU A 116 -15.74 6.29 20.11
N ALA A 117 -17.06 6.35 20.35
CA ALA A 117 -17.87 5.15 20.55
C ALA A 117 -18.25 4.42 19.25
N SER A 118 -18.02 5.02 18.08
CA SER A 118 -18.51 4.51 16.80
C SER A 118 -17.39 4.27 15.80
N ARG A 119 -17.57 3.27 14.93
CA ARG A 119 -16.72 3.13 13.74
C ARG A 119 -16.87 4.34 12.82
N ALA A 120 -15.79 4.71 12.12
CA ALA A 120 -15.76 5.93 11.30
C ALA A 120 -16.94 6.02 10.29
N PRO A 121 -17.32 4.96 9.55
CA PRO A 121 -18.47 5.02 8.66
C PRO A 121 -19.80 5.34 9.37
N VAL A 122 -19.97 4.84 10.59
CA VAL A 122 -21.18 5.04 11.39
C VAL A 122 -21.23 6.47 11.93
N ALA A 123 -20.11 6.97 12.46
CA ALA A 123 -19.99 8.34 12.94
C ALA A 123 -20.25 9.35 11.81
N VAL A 124 -19.59 9.18 10.66
CA VAL A 124 -19.78 10.06 9.49
C VAL A 124 -21.24 10.02 9.02
N ALA A 125 -21.86 8.84 8.88
CA ALA A 125 -23.26 8.74 8.48
C ALA A 125 -24.22 9.44 9.48
N ALA A 126 -23.94 9.35 10.78
CA ALA A 126 -24.73 10.00 11.81
C ALA A 126 -24.58 11.53 11.76
N LEU A 127 -23.34 12.02 11.63
CA LEU A 127 -23.04 13.46 11.55
C LEU A 127 -23.57 14.10 10.26
N CYS A 128 -23.46 13.43 9.11
CA CYS A 128 -24.06 13.89 7.86
C CYS A 128 -25.58 14.07 8.02
N ARG A 129 -26.27 13.10 8.62
CA ARG A 129 -27.72 13.21 8.89
C ARG A 129 -28.05 14.31 9.89
N ARG A 130 -27.28 14.43 10.98
CA ARG A 130 -27.48 15.43 12.03
C ARG A 130 -27.34 16.86 11.51
N TRP A 131 -26.45 17.09 10.55
CA TRP A 131 -26.12 18.42 10.05
C TRP A 131 -26.58 18.69 8.61
N GLY A 132 -27.31 17.77 8.00
CA GLY A 132 -27.93 17.96 6.68
C GLY A 132 -26.97 17.82 5.50
N PHE A 133 -25.83 17.14 5.65
CA PHE A 133 -24.92 16.84 4.54
C PHE A 133 -25.35 15.58 3.77
N PRO A 134 -24.99 15.44 2.49
CA PRO A 134 -25.22 14.22 1.73
C PRO A 134 -24.55 13.01 2.40
N VAL A 135 -25.27 11.90 2.54
CA VAL A 135 -24.76 10.67 3.15
C VAL A 135 -23.97 9.85 2.12
N ARG A 136 -22.80 10.35 1.71
CA ARG A 136 -21.84 9.69 0.81
C ARG A 136 -20.62 9.22 1.58
N VAL A 137 -20.84 8.34 2.55
CA VAL A 137 -19.87 7.96 3.58
C VAL A 137 -18.53 7.50 3.00
N GLU A 138 -18.56 6.60 2.00
CA GLU A 138 -17.35 6.07 1.35
C GLU A 138 -16.51 7.20 0.75
N ARG A 139 -17.14 8.07 -0.05
CA ARG A 139 -16.48 9.23 -0.66
C ARG A 139 -15.88 10.19 0.38
N TRP A 140 -16.57 10.44 1.49
CA TRP A 140 -16.05 11.31 2.54
C TRP A 140 -14.84 10.71 3.24
N LEU A 141 -14.85 9.39 3.46
CA LEU A 141 -13.72 8.68 4.06
C LEU A 141 -12.55 8.54 3.08
N GLU A 142 -12.80 8.33 1.79
CA GLU A 142 -11.76 8.33 0.75
C GLU A 142 -11.01 9.66 0.71
N MET A 143 -11.73 10.78 0.64
CA MET A 143 -11.09 12.11 0.67
C MET A 143 -10.38 12.40 2.01
N ALA A 144 -10.86 11.84 3.12
CA ALA A 144 -10.18 11.95 4.40
C ALA A 144 -8.87 11.13 4.41
N ASP A 145 -8.89 9.93 3.85
CA ASP A 145 -7.72 9.06 3.74
C ASP A 145 -6.67 9.70 2.80
N GLU A 146 -7.09 10.27 1.67
CA GLU A 146 -6.22 11.06 0.78
C GLU A 146 -5.60 12.27 1.50
N ALA A 147 -6.39 13.00 2.28
CA ALA A 147 -5.89 14.14 3.05
C ALA A 147 -4.91 13.70 4.15
N MET A 148 -5.18 12.57 4.82
CA MET A 148 -4.27 12.02 5.83
C MET A 148 -2.94 11.56 5.22
N GLU A 149 -2.97 10.99 4.01
CA GLU A 149 -1.77 10.63 3.25
C GLU A 149 -0.95 11.87 2.87
N GLN A 150 -1.58 12.91 2.31
CA GLN A 150 -0.90 14.17 1.98
C GLN A 150 -0.29 14.88 3.21
N LEU A 151 -0.86 14.66 4.39
CA LEU A 151 -0.37 15.20 5.66
C LEU A 151 0.66 14.29 6.35
N GLY A 152 0.93 13.10 5.80
CA GLY A 152 1.90 12.13 6.34
C GLY A 152 1.42 11.31 7.53
N PHE A 153 0.09 11.20 7.73
CA PHE A 153 -0.51 10.36 8.77
C PHE A 153 -0.74 8.92 8.32
N LEU A 154 -0.91 8.69 7.01
CA LEU A 154 -0.94 7.35 6.43
C LEU A 154 0.39 7.08 5.70
N PRO A 155 0.89 5.84 5.73
CA PRO A 155 2.01 5.45 4.89
C PRO A 155 1.61 5.52 3.41
N ASP A 156 2.54 5.97 2.56
CA ASP A 156 2.36 6.02 1.12
C ASP A 156 2.15 4.60 0.57
N GLU A 157 1.19 4.43 -0.35
CA GLU A 157 0.92 3.12 -0.95
C GLU A 157 2.06 2.66 -1.91
N ASP A 158 2.86 3.61 -2.39
CA ASP A 158 3.91 3.45 -3.41
C ASP A 158 5.34 3.57 -2.85
N ASP A 159 5.54 3.48 -1.54
CA ASP A 159 6.86 3.20 -0.96
C ASP A 159 7.26 1.74 -1.32
N GLU A 160 7.47 1.46 -2.60
CA GLU A 160 8.35 0.38 -3.04
C GLU A 160 9.73 0.70 -2.47
N ASP A 161 10.03 0.13 -1.29
CA ASP A 161 11.35 0.03 -0.65
C ASP A 161 12.43 0.81 -1.40
N ASP A 162 12.51 2.13 -1.18
CA ASP A 162 13.72 2.84 -1.58
C ASP A 162 14.83 2.19 -0.74
N PRO A 163 15.80 1.49 -1.35
CA PRO A 163 16.80 0.76 -0.60
C PRO A 163 17.46 1.76 0.35
N PRO A 164 17.66 1.41 1.64
CA PRO A 164 18.11 2.37 2.63
C PRO A 164 19.35 3.07 2.09
N ALA A 165 19.22 4.37 1.83
CA ALA A 165 20.29 5.16 1.26
C ALA A 165 21.55 4.87 2.08
N PRO A 166 22.69 4.54 1.43
CA PRO A 166 23.90 4.26 2.16
C PRO A 166 24.18 5.47 3.05
N ARG A 167 24.19 5.24 4.37
CA ARG A 167 24.51 6.27 5.36
C ARG A 167 25.83 6.87 4.91
N SER A 168 25.79 8.07 4.34
CA SER A 168 26.96 8.86 4.02
C SER A 168 27.74 9.00 5.32
N ALA A 169 28.79 8.19 5.46
CA ALA A 169 29.71 8.27 6.56
C ALA A 169 30.13 9.72 6.64
N THR A 170 29.83 10.35 7.77
CA THR A 170 30.23 11.69 8.15
C THR A 170 31.67 11.91 7.73
N GLY A 171 31.83 12.66 6.64
CA GLY A 171 33.12 13.05 6.08
C GLY A 171 33.86 13.83 7.15
N ARG A 172 34.89 13.19 7.69
CA ARG A 172 35.87 13.75 8.61
C ARG A 172 36.37 15.07 8.04
N LYS A 173 36.07 16.18 8.72
CA LYS A 173 36.59 17.51 8.39
C LYS A 173 38.13 17.43 8.41
N PRO A 174 38.85 17.81 7.34
CA PRO A 174 40.30 17.88 7.40
C PRO A 174 40.74 18.94 8.41
N PRO A 175 41.81 18.72 9.19
CA PRO A 175 42.32 19.71 10.12
C PRO A 175 42.82 20.95 9.36
N ALA A 176 42.57 22.12 9.93
CA ALA A 176 43.03 23.40 9.39
C ALA A 176 44.57 23.45 9.36
N PRO A 177 45.19 24.13 8.37
CA PRO A 177 46.62 24.30 8.32
C PRO A 177 47.09 25.20 9.47
N ASP A 178 48.05 24.72 10.26
CA ASP A 178 48.78 25.53 11.24
C ASP A 178 49.50 26.67 10.53
N THR A 179 49.15 27.90 10.89
CA THR A 179 49.99 29.08 10.66
C THR A 179 50.64 29.45 11.99
N GLY A 180 51.90 29.04 12.16
CA GLY A 180 52.73 29.35 13.32
C GLY A 180 54.15 28.86 13.12
#